data_AF-A0A1I7GW12-F1
#
_entry.id   AF-A0A1I7GW12-F1
#
_cell.length_a   1.000
_cell.length_b   1.000
_cell.length_c   1.000
_cell.angle_alpha   90.00
_cell.angle_beta   90.00
_cell.angle_gamma   90.00
#
_symmetry.space_group_name_H-M   'P 1'
#
loop_
_entity.id
_entity.type
_entity.pdbx_description
1 polymer ?
#
loop_
_entity_poly.entity_id
_entity_poly.type
_entity_poly.pdbx_seq_one_letter_code
_entity_poly.pdbx_strand_id
1 'polypeptide(L)'
;MNIDTVVDKEYLGKCFRELADAPVSALRGVSNNDAKALAKAFNVHTVRELAELDFVKWAQAIAVLADHEQPLPHEVAKETLLDDAVEMTFPASDPISVDAGITRIEVAPDKVDAHTDHQHAAKVEASTEEGAAREAEAAAH
;
A
#
# COMPACT_ATOMS: atom_id res chain seq x y z
N MET A 1 4.04 -26.99 -21.32
CA MET A 1 3.03 -27.55 -20.40
C MET A 1 3.05 -29.06 -20.52
N ASN A 2 3.18 -29.79 -19.41
CA ASN A 2 3.07 -31.26 -19.40
C ASN A 2 1.64 -31.65 -19.04
N ILE A 3 0.90 -32.29 -19.97
CA ILE A 3 -0.51 -32.63 -19.75
C ILE A 3 -0.69 -33.63 -18.61
N ASP A 4 0.27 -34.53 -18.43
CA ASP A 4 0.19 -35.60 -17.44
C ASP A 4 0.19 -35.08 -16.00
N THR A 5 0.60 -33.83 -15.80
CA THR A 5 0.59 -33.18 -14.49
C THR A 5 -0.70 -32.45 -14.16
N VAL A 6 -1.55 -32.19 -15.16
CA VAL A 6 -2.77 -31.37 -15.01
C VAL A 6 -4.06 -32.16 -15.09
N VAL A 7 -4.05 -33.35 -15.70
CA VAL A 7 -5.22 -34.25 -15.75
C VAL A 7 -5.10 -35.37 -14.74
N ASP A 8 -6.24 -35.92 -14.34
CA ASP A 8 -6.29 -37.08 -13.46
C ASP A 8 -5.77 -38.35 -14.14
N LYS A 9 -5.35 -39.32 -13.33
CA LYS A 9 -4.70 -40.56 -13.79
C LYS A 9 -5.54 -41.33 -14.82
N GLU A 10 -6.87 -41.24 -14.72
CA GLU A 10 -7.84 -41.91 -15.61
C GLU A 10 -7.91 -41.28 -17.02
N TYR A 11 -7.38 -40.07 -17.18
CA TYR A 11 -7.41 -39.30 -18.43
C TYR A 11 -6.02 -39.14 -19.07
N LEU A 12 -4.99 -39.76 -18.49
CA LEU A 12 -3.64 -39.78 -19.05
C LEU A 12 -3.61 -40.45 -20.43
N GLY A 13 -2.84 -39.87 -21.36
CA GLY A 13 -2.67 -40.40 -22.72
C GLY A 13 -3.83 -40.16 -23.69
N LYS A 14 -4.92 -39.50 -23.27
CA LYS A 14 -6.01 -39.08 -24.17
C LYS A 14 -5.60 -37.88 -25.03
N CYS A 15 -6.26 -37.73 -26.18
CA CYS A 15 -5.98 -36.57 -27.04
C CYS A 15 -6.66 -35.30 -26.52
N PHE A 16 -6.16 -34.12 -26.92
CA PHE A 16 -6.70 -32.84 -26.46
C PHE A 16 -8.20 -32.65 -26.75
N ARG A 17 -8.72 -33.24 -27.84
CA ARG A 17 -10.16 -33.16 -28.14
C ARG A 17 -10.99 -33.93 -27.11
N GLU A 18 -10.57 -35.14 -26.78
CA GLU A 18 -11.22 -35.97 -25.76
C GLU A 18 -11.11 -35.34 -24.36
N LEU A 19 -10.00 -34.67 -24.05
CA LEU A 19 -9.82 -33.97 -22.79
C LEU A 19 -10.69 -32.71 -22.69
N ALA A 20 -10.91 -32.01 -23.80
CA ALA A 20 -11.82 -30.87 -23.82
C ALA A 20 -13.27 -31.29 -23.56
N ASP A 21 -13.68 -32.44 -24.13
CA ASP A 21 -15.04 -32.95 -23.98
C ASP A 21 -15.21 -33.82 -22.70
N ALA A 22 -14.12 -34.03 -21.94
CA ALA A 22 -14.14 -34.72 -20.66
C ALA A 22 -14.84 -33.87 -19.57
N PRO A 23 -15.36 -34.50 -18.51
CA PRO A 23 -15.96 -33.76 -17.39
C PRO A 23 -14.92 -32.91 -16.66
N VAL A 24 -15.35 -31.85 -15.97
CA VAL A 24 -14.45 -31.00 -15.17
C VAL A 24 -13.69 -31.75 -14.07
N SER A 25 -14.22 -32.89 -13.60
CA SER A 25 -13.52 -33.79 -12.67
C SER A 25 -12.33 -34.53 -13.28
N ALA A 26 -12.12 -34.45 -14.61
CA ALA A 26 -10.92 -34.95 -15.26
C ALA A 26 -9.69 -34.07 -14.97
N LEU A 27 -9.90 -32.83 -14.51
CA LEU A 27 -8.84 -31.92 -14.12
C LEU A 27 -8.37 -32.27 -12.71
N ARG A 28 -7.06 -32.41 -12.56
CA ARG A 28 -6.44 -32.77 -11.29
C ARG A 28 -6.77 -31.73 -10.23
N GLY A 29 -7.34 -32.19 -9.12
CA GLY A 29 -7.70 -31.34 -7.98
C GLY A 29 -9.18 -30.90 -7.96
N VAL A 30 -9.97 -31.26 -8.97
CA VAL A 30 -11.43 -31.04 -8.96
C VAL A 30 -12.11 -32.31 -8.44
N SER A 31 -12.68 -32.26 -7.23
CA SER A 31 -13.42 -33.40 -6.68
C SER A 31 -14.80 -33.54 -7.33
N ASN A 32 -15.44 -34.71 -7.18
CA ASN A 32 -16.82 -34.92 -7.63
C ASN A 32 -17.82 -33.95 -6.98
N ASN A 33 -17.54 -33.45 -5.77
CA ASN A 33 -18.39 -32.47 -5.12
C ASN A 33 -18.23 -31.08 -5.75
N ASP A 34 -16.99 -30.71 -6.12
CA ASP A 34 -16.71 -29.44 -6.78
C ASP A 34 -17.28 -29.42 -8.20
N ALA A 35 -17.18 -30.54 -8.92
CA ALA A 35 -17.81 -30.71 -10.23
C ALA A 35 -19.34 -30.48 -10.15
N LYS A 36 -20.01 -31.01 -9.13
CA LYS A 36 -21.44 -30.76 -8.88
C LYS A 36 -21.72 -29.29 -8.53
N ALA A 37 -20.84 -28.65 -7.78
CA ALA A 37 -20.99 -27.23 -7.43
C ALA A 37 -20.86 -26.35 -8.68
N LEU A 38 -19.90 -26.62 -9.56
CA LEU A 38 -19.73 -25.94 -10.86
C LEU A 38 -20.95 -26.13 -11.76
N ALA A 39 -21.45 -27.36 -11.86
CA ALA A 39 -22.68 -27.66 -12.59
C ALA A 39 -23.89 -26.91 -12.02
N LYS A 40 -24.02 -26.81 -10.69
CA LYS A 40 -25.13 -26.10 -10.05
C LYS A 40 -25.05 -24.58 -10.20
N ALA A 41 -23.85 -24.02 -10.10
CA ALA A 41 -23.65 -22.57 -10.08
C ALA A 41 -23.59 -21.97 -11.48
N PHE A 42 -22.95 -22.65 -12.42
CA PHE A 42 -22.63 -22.11 -13.75
C PHE A 42 -23.13 -22.98 -14.90
N ASN A 43 -23.80 -24.11 -14.61
CA ASN A 43 -24.23 -25.10 -15.61
C ASN A 43 -23.08 -25.60 -16.49
N VAL A 44 -21.90 -25.79 -15.88
CA VAL A 44 -20.68 -26.28 -16.53
C VAL A 44 -20.45 -27.73 -16.16
N HIS A 45 -20.32 -28.61 -17.16
CA HIS A 45 -20.11 -30.04 -16.99
C HIS A 45 -18.78 -30.50 -17.58
N THR A 46 -18.34 -29.89 -18.69
CA THR A 46 -17.11 -30.27 -19.42
C THR A 46 -15.99 -29.25 -19.26
N VAL A 47 -14.75 -29.68 -19.53
CA VAL A 47 -13.57 -28.80 -19.52
C VAL A 47 -13.71 -27.69 -20.56
N ARG A 48 -14.27 -28.01 -21.73
CA ARG A 48 -14.57 -27.05 -22.80
C ARG A 48 -15.54 -25.97 -22.34
N GLU A 49 -16.67 -26.36 -21.74
CA GLU A 49 -17.66 -25.41 -21.22
C GLU A 49 -17.07 -24.51 -20.13
N LEU A 50 -16.20 -25.05 -19.27
CA LEU A 50 -15.50 -24.26 -18.26
C LEU A 50 -14.60 -23.19 -18.91
N ALA A 51 -13.88 -23.55 -19.97
CA ALA A 51 -13.01 -22.63 -20.70
C ALA A 51 -13.80 -21.55 -21.47
N GLU A 52 -15.01 -21.86 -21.90
CA GLU A 52 -15.86 -20.95 -22.67
C GLU A 52 -16.73 -20.04 -21.80
N LEU A 53 -16.77 -20.25 -20.48
CA LEU A 53 -17.48 -19.40 -19.54
C LEU A 53 -16.93 -17.97 -19.55
N ASP A 54 -17.79 -16.97 -19.76
CA ASP A 54 -17.38 -15.58 -19.89
C ASP A 54 -16.65 -15.04 -18.66
N PHE A 55 -17.06 -15.48 -17.46
CA PHE A 55 -16.36 -15.13 -16.21
C PHE A 55 -14.89 -15.58 -16.20
N VAL A 56 -14.59 -16.76 -16.75
CA VAL A 56 -13.21 -17.27 -16.82
C VAL A 56 -12.40 -16.46 -17.83
N LYS A 57 -13.00 -16.11 -18.98
CA LYS A 57 -12.36 -15.24 -19.98
C LYS A 57 -12.06 -13.85 -19.43
N TRP A 58 -13.02 -13.25 -18.73
CA TRP A 58 -12.82 -11.95 -18.09
C TRP A 58 -11.75 -12.03 -16.99
N ALA A 59 -11.77 -13.07 -16.15
CA ALA A 59 -10.77 -13.26 -15.12
C ALA A 59 -9.35 -13.41 -15.72
N GLN A 60 -9.19 -14.21 -16.78
CA GLN A 60 -7.91 -14.32 -17.49
C GLN A 60 -7.47 -12.97 -18.09
N ALA A 61 -8.39 -12.26 -18.75
CA ALA A 61 -8.08 -10.97 -19.35
C ALA A 61 -7.64 -9.95 -18.29
N ILE A 62 -8.36 -9.87 -17.16
CA ILE A 62 -8.03 -8.97 -16.06
C ILE A 62 -6.65 -9.31 -15.48
N ALA A 63 -6.36 -10.59 -15.23
CA ALA A 63 -5.06 -11.00 -14.69
C ALA A 63 -3.90 -10.63 -15.64
N VAL A 64 -4.07 -10.87 -16.95
CA VAL A 64 -3.06 -10.50 -17.95
C VAL A 64 -2.89 -8.99 -18.03
N LEU A 65 -3.97 -8.22 -17.97
CA LEU A 65 -3.89 -6.76 -18.02
C LEU A 65 -3.30 -6.15 -16.76
N ALA A 66 -3.52 -6.76 -15.58
CA ALA A 66 -2.93 -6.31 -14.33
C ALA A 66 -1.38 -6.36 -14.37
N ASP A 67 -0.78 -7.36 -15.00
CA ASP A 67 0.68 -7.46 -15.18
C ASP A 67 1.25 -6.33 -16.07
N HIS A 68 0.40 -5.70 -16.88
CA HIS A 68 0.77 -4.61 -17.79
C HIS A 68 0.17 -3.26 -17.37
N GLU A 69 -0.51 -3.20 -16.23
CA GLU A 69 -1.17 -1.99 -15.74
C GLU A 69 -0.13 -0.90 -15.51
N GLN A 70 -0.39 0.29 -16.05
CA GLN A 70 0.43 1.47 -15.81
C GLN A 70 0.06 2.07 -14.45
N PRO A 71 1.02 2.69 -13.75
CA PRO A 71 0.75 3.29 -12.45
C PRO A 71 -0.42 4.27 -12.54
N LEU A 72 -1.28 4.23 -11.53
CA LEU A 72 -2.46 5.06 -11.52
C LEU A 72 -2.05 6.54 -11.41
N PRO A 73 -2.82 7.49 -11.97
CA PRO A 73 -2.42 8.90 -11.98
C PRO A 73 -2.09 9.48 -10.60
N HIS A 74 -2.73 8.98 -9.55
CA HIS A 74 -2.48 9.41 -8.17
C HIS A 74 -1.18 8.83 -7.59
N GLU A 75 -0.76 7.65 -8.05
CA GLU A 75 0.51 7.03 -7.66
C GLU A 75 1.65 7.77 -8.33
N VAL A 76 1.51 8.07 -9.63
CA VAL A 76 2.43 8.93 -10.36
C VAL A 76 2.55 10.30 -9.69
N ALA A 77 1.42 10.93 -9.35
CA ALA A 77 1.42 12.23 -8.66
C ALA A 77 2.12 12.15 -7.29
N LYS A 78 1.94 11.05 -6.56
CA LYS A 78 2.60 10.84 -5.27
C LYS A 78 4.11 10.68 -5.43
N GLU A 79 4.57 9.90 -6.40
CA GLU A 79 6.00 9.73 -6.70
C GLU A 79 6.63 11.07 -7.12
N THR A 80 6.00 11.82 -8.03
CA THR A 80 6.52 13.13 -8.45
C THR A 80 6.64 14.11 -7.29
N LEU A 81 5.67 14.11 -6.36
CA LEU A 81 5.74 14.99 -5.19
C LEU A 81 6.86 14.60 -4.23
N LEU A 82 7.19 13.30 -4.14
CA LEU A 82 8.31 12.84 -3.32
C LEU A 82 9.64 13.25 -3.95
N ASP A 83 9.78 13.10 -5.26
CA ASP A 83 10.97 13.53 -6.01
C ASP A 83 11.18 15.05 -5.86
N ASP A 84 10.14 15.85 -6.10
CA ASP A 84 10.18 17.31 -5.93
C ASP A 84 10.57 17.71 -4.50
N ALA A 85 10.03 17.04 -3.48
CA ALA A 85 10.35 17.32 -2.09
C ALA A 85 11.82 17.01 -1.73
N VAL A 86 12.38 15.96 -2.32
CA VAL A 86 13.79 15.60 -2.16
C VAL A 86 14.69 16.65 -2.83
N GLU A 87 14.37 17.05 -4.06
CA GLU A 87 15.13 18.08 -4.78
C GLU A 87 15.16 19.42 -4.03
N MET A 88 14.05 19.82 -3.41
CA MET A 88 13.95 21.06 -2.65
C MET A 88 14.64 21.01 -1.27
N THR A 89 14.85 19.81 -0.71
CA THR A 89 15.45 19.63 0.62
C THR A 89 16.99 19.52 0.57
N PHE A 90 17.56 19.10 -0.56
CA PHE A 90 19.00 18.81 -0.71
C PHE A 90 19.78 19.56 -1.83
N PRO A 91 19.57 20.87 -2.13
CA PRO A 91 20.46 21.59 -3.05
C PRO A 91 21.89 21.85 -2.51
N ALA A 92 22.10 21.78 -1.20
CA ALA A 92 23.33 22.20 -0.52
C ALA A 92 23.99 21.08 0.32
N SER A 93 23.72 19.80 0.00
CA SER A 93 24.28 18.64 0.71
C SER A 93 25.59 18.12 0.13
N ASP A 94 26.25 18.89 -0.73
CA ASP A 94 27.70 18.79 -0.74
C ASP A 94 28.14 19.09 0.70
N PRO A 95 28.91 18.21 1.37
CA PRO A 95 29.51 18.61 2.63
C PRO A 95 30.26 19.89 2.31
N ILE A 96 29.84 21.01 2.92
CA ILE A 96 30.68 22.20 2.96
C ILE A 96 32.01 21.64 3.40
N SER A 97 33.05 21.77 2.57
CA SER A 97 34.41 21.43 2.97
C SER A 97 34.77 22.46 4.04
N VAL A 98 34.30 22.20 5.25
CA VAL A 98 34.65 22.94 6.44
C VAL A 98 36.10 22.56 6.67
N ASP A 99 37.02 23.31 6.06
CA ASP A 99 38.35 23.46 6.64
C ASP A 99 38.09 23.73 8.13
N ALA A 100 38.62 22.84 8.98
CA ALA A 100 38.28 22.70 10.40
C ALA A 100 38.74 23.91 11.24
N GLY A 101 38.24 25.10 10.91
CA GLY A 101 38.50 26.38 11.56
C GLY A 101 37.34 26.86 12.43
N ILE A 102 36.39 25.97 12.78
CA ILE A 102 35.37 26.29 13.79
C ILE A 102 36.07 26.19 15.15
N THR A 103 36.38 27.33 15.75
CA THR A 103 36.97 27.41 17.09
C THR A 103 36.02 26.75 18.10
N ARG A 104 36.51 25.69 18.75
CA ARG A 104 35.81 25.00 19.83
C ARG A 104 35.50 26.00 20.94
N ILE A 105 34.22 26.14 21.29
CA ILE A 105 33.79 27.00 22.40
C ILE A 105 34.20 26.30 23.71
N GLU A 106 35.25 26.81 24.36
CA GLU A 106 35.78 26.25 25.63
C GLU A 106 35.01 26.73 26.86
N VAL A 107 34.37 27.90 26.78
CA VAL A 107 33.60 28.51 27.86
C VAL A 107 32.17 28.73 27.38
N ALA A 108 31.21 28.20 28.12
CA ALA A 108 29.79 28.37 27.80
C ALA A 108 29.43 29.87 27.81
N PRO A 109 28.76 30.38 26.77
CA PRO A 109 28.31 31.77 26.76
C PRO A 109 27.26 31.97 27.85
N ASP A 110 27.29 33.14 28.49
CA ASP A 110 26.26 33.52 29.46
C ASP A 110 24.90 33.52 28.77
N LYS A 111 23.99 32.71 29.32
CA LYS A 111 22.60 32.66 28.88
C LYS A 111 21.83 33.76 29.60
N VAL A 112 21.20 34.63 28.83
CA VAL A 112 20.19 35.56 29.35
C VAL A 112 18.99 34.75 29.87
N ASP A 113 18.42 35.16 31.00
CA ASP A 113 17.26 34.49 31.56
C ASP A 113 16.04 34.71 30.65
N ALA A 114 15.66 33.66 29.93
CA ALA A 114 14.56 33.65 28.97
C ALA A 114 13.22 34.10 29.59
N HIS A 115 13.08 33.97 30.92
CA HIS A 115 11.91 34.48 31.63
C HIS A 115 11.76 35.99 31.47
N THR A 116 12.87 36.73 31.35
CA THR A 116 12.87 38.20 31.28
C THR A 116 13.15 38.76 29.88
N ASP A 117 13.67 37.94 28.98
CA ASP A 117 14.20 38.38 27.68
C ASP A 117 13.14 38.46 26.55
N HIS A 118 11.86 38.24 26.85
CA HIS A 118 10.79 38.39 25.87
C HIS A 118 9.97 39.66 26.13
N GLN A 119 9.55 40.33 25.05
CA GLN A 119 8.87 41.66 25.06
C GLN A 119 7.56 41.71 25.87
N HIS A 120 7.07 40.58 26.35
CA HIS A 120 5.83 40.44 27.10
C HIS A 120 5.99 39.75 28.46
N ALA A 121 7.22 39.60 28.98
CA ALA A 121 7.50 38.94 30.27
C ALA A 121 6.64 39.47 31.43
N ALA A 122 6.48 40.79 31.54
CA ALA A 122 5.66 41.41 32.60
C ALA A 122 4.14 41.16 32.47
N LYS A 123 3.66 40.59 31.35
CA LYS A 123 2.23 40.31 31.13
C LYS A 123 1.84 38.87 31.48
N VAL A 124 2.82 38.00 31.71
CA VAL A 124 2.58 36.57 32.00
C VAL A 124 1.89 36.41 33.36
N GLU A 125 2.35 37.14 34.39
CA GLU A 125 1.75 37.10 35.73
C GLU A 125 0.29 37.59 35.69
N ALA A 126 0.03 38.75 35.06
CA ALA A 126 -1.32 39.28 34.91
C ALA A 126 -2.26 38.32 34.14
N SER A 127 -1.76 37.69 33.08
CA SER A 127 -2.54 36.71 32.30
C SER A 127 -2.84 35.43 33.10
N THR A 128 -1.93 35.05 34.01
CA THR A 128 -2.09 33.86 34.86
C THR A 128 -3.11 34.13 35.97
N GLU A 129 -3.10 35.33 36.56
CA GLU A 129 -4.11 35.76 37.54
C GLU A 129 -5.51 35.89 36.91
N GLU A 130 -5.61 36.49 35.71
CA GLU A 130 -6.87 36.54 34.97
C GLU A 130 -7.39 35.15 34.61
N GLY A 131 -6.50 34.23 34.23
CA GLY A 131 -6.85 32.83 33.96
C GLY A 131 -7.40 32.11 35.20
N ALA A 132 -6.72 32.25 36.34
CA ALA A 132 -7.16 31.66 37.60
C ALA A 132 -8.50 32.23 38.08
N ALA A 133 -8.73 33.54 37.90
CA ALA A 133 -10.01 34.17 38.22
C ALA A 133 -11.16 33.64 37.35
N ARG A 134 -10.93 33.48 36.03
CA ARG A 134 -11.92 32.91 35.11
C ARG A 134 -12.21 31.44 35.40
N GLU A 135 -11.19 30.67 35.79
CA GLU A 135 -11.36 29.26 36.17
C GLU A 135 -12.18 29.12 37.47
N ALA A 136 -11.95 30.01 38.44
CA ALA A 136 -12.74 30.05 39.68
C ALA A 136 -14.21 30.46 39.44
N GLU A 137 -14.48 31.41 38.53
CA GLU A 137 -15.85 31.75 38.12
C GLU A 137 -16.55 30.61 37.36
N ALA A 138 -15.82 29.89 36.49
CA ALA A 138 -16.36 28.76 35.74
C ALA A 138 -16.67 27.54 36.64
N ALA A 139 -15.94 27.36 37.75
CA ALA A 139 -16.18 26.28 38.71
C ALA A 139 -17.31 26.59 39.72
N ALA A 140 -17.76 27.84 39.79
CA ALA A 140 -18.85 28.28 40.66
C ALA A 140 -20.23 28.24 40.00
N HIS A 141 -20.31 27.80 38.74
CA HIS A 141 -21.52 27.70 37.92
C HIS A 141 -21.94 26.25 37.66
#